data_AF-A0A8T4LV49-F1
#
_entry.id   AF-A0A8T4LV49-F1
#
_cell.length_a   1.000
_cell.length_b   1.000
_cell.length_c   1.000
_cell.angle_alpha   90.00
_cell.angle_beta   90.00
_cell.angle_gamma   90.00
#
_symmetry.space_group_name_H-M   'P 1'
#
loop_
_entity.id
_entity.type
_entity.pdbx_description
1 polymer ?
#
loop_
_entity_poly.entity_id
_entity_poly.type
_entity_poly.pdbx_seq_one_letter_code
_entity_poly.pdbx_strand_id
1 'polypeptide(L)' 'MAQEGISIPTGAFGGLMRFNEEYNSVFSLKPTHVVVFVVLIVAFRIFLEFFY' A
#
# COMPACT_ATOMS: atom_id res chain seq x y z
N MET A 1 -23.54 29.52 22.07
CA MET A 1 -24.38 28.29 22.04
C MET A 1 -25.30 28.39 20.84
N ALA A 2 -25.24 27.40 19.94
CA ALA A 2 -26.34 26.87 19.11
C ALA A 2 -25.74 25.81 18.17
N GLN A 3 -25.75 24.56 18.63
CA GLN A 3 -25.61 23.38 17.79
C GLN A 3 -26.81 23.30 16.84
N GLU A 4 -26.58 23.35 15.52
CA GLU A 4 -27.46 22.69 14.55
C GLU A 4 -26.57 21.89 13.60
N GLY A 5 -26.59 20.57 13.81
CA GLY A 5 -25.91 19.61 12.97
C GLY A 5 -26.57 19.59 11.60
N ILE A 6 -25.95 20.27 10.64
CA ILE A 6 -26.19 20.02 9.22
C ILE A 6 -25.69 18.60 8.93
N SER A 7 -26.63 17.68 8.81
CA SER A 7 -26.43 16.35 8.24
C SER A 7 -26.16 16.51 6.74
N ILE A 8 -24.90 16.73 6.38
CA ILE A 8 -24.48 16.68 4.98
C ILE A 8 -24.56 15.22 4.51
N PRO A 9 -25.32 14.93 3.45
CA PRO A 9 -25.48 13.58 2.93
C PRO A 9 -24.11 13.09 2.43
N THR A 10 -23.76 11.88 2.85
CA THR A 10 -22.54 11.12 2.58
C THR A 10 -22.35 10.73 1.11
N GLY A 11 -22.66 11.61 0.15
CA GLY A 11 -22.65 11.24 -1.28
C GLY A 11 -22.51 12.36 -2.33
N ALA A 12 -22.26 13.63 -1.97
CA ALA A 12 -22.19 14.72 -2.96
C ALA A 12 -20.81 15.37 -3.16
N PHE A 13 -19.84 15.18 -2.25
CA PHE A 13 -18.49 15.75 -2.35
C PHE A 13 -17.44 14.63 -2.40
N GLY A 14 -17.36 13.96 -3.56
CA GLY A 14 -16.23 13.10 -3.93
C GLY A 14 -14.93 13.87 -4.18
N GLY A 15 -14.59 14.82 -3.31
CA GLY A 15 -13.46 15.75 -3.45
C GLY A 15 -12.61 15.93 -2.19
N LEU A 16 -12.93 15.23 -1.09
CA LEU A 16 -12.14 15.20 0.14
C LEU A 16 -11.69 13.76 0.48
N MET A 17 -11.42 12.93 -0.53
CA MET A 17 -10.58 11.75 -0.32
C MET A 17 -9.22 12.25 0.17
N ARG A 18 -8.99 12.17 1.48
CA ARG A 18 -7.71 12.54 2.09
C ARG A 18 -6.69 11.50 1.64
N PHE A 19 -5.98 11.78 0.54
CA PHE A 19 -4.91 10.92 0.02
C PHE A 19 -3.76 10.67 1.03
N ASN A 20 -3.76 11.39 2.15
CA ASN A 20 -2.84 11.22 3.28
C ASN A 20 -3.35 10.22 4.34
N GLU A 21 -4.54 9.64 4.13
CA GLU A 21 -4.95 8.43 4.84
C GLU A 21 -4.48 7.23 4.02
N GLU A 22 -3.16 6.99 4.05
CA GLU A 22 -2.64 5.69 3.64
C GLU A 22 -3.37 4.64 4.47
N TYR A 23 -4.10 3.75 3.78
CA TYR A 23 -4.78 2.62 4.40
C TYR A 23 -3.77 1.93 5.31
N ASN A 24 -4.05 1.87 6.62
CA ASN A 24 -3.21 1.16 7.59
C ASN A 24 -3.24 -0.34 7.25
N SER A 25 -2.45 -0.70 6.23
CA SER A 25 -2.31 -2.08 5.81
C SER A 25 -1.59 -2.81 6.93
N VAL A 26 -2.27 -3.82 7.49
CA VAL A 26 -1.65 -4.80 8.39
C VAL A 26 -0.42 -5.42 7.72
N PHE A 27 -0.41 -5.46 6.38
CA PHE A 27 0.68 -5.93 5.56
C PHE A 27 1.32 -4.78 4.77
N SER A 28 2.21 -4.04 5.43
CA SER A 28 3.05 -3.01 4.80
C SER A 28 4.38 -3.63 4.37
N LEU A 29 4.43 -4.11 3.13
CA LEU A 29 5.70 -4.56 2.55
C LEU A 29 6.61 -3.35 2.34
N LYS A 30 7.63 -3.23 3.19
CA LYS A 30 8.71 -2.25 2.96
C LYS A 30 9.37 -2.54 1.61
N PRO A 31 9.79 -1.51 0.85
CA PRO A 31 10.50 -1.69 -0.43
C PRO A 31 11.70 -2.64 -0.34
N THR A 32 12.34 -2.73 0.83
CA THR A 32 13.41 -3.69 1.13
C THR A 32 13.02 -5.15 0.85
N HIS A 33 11.79 -5.57 1.13
CA HIS A 33 11.34 -6.94 0.86
C HIS A 33 11.30 -7.23 -0.64
N VAL A 34 10.89 -6.25 -1.44
CA VAL A 34 10.86 -6.38 -2.90
C VAL A 34 12.27 -6.54 -3.46
N VAL A 35 13.22 -5.74 -2.97
CA VAL A 35 14.63 -5.81 -3.39
C VAL A 35 15.23 -7.18 -3.05
N VAL A 36 15.03 -7.67 -1.82
CA VAL A 36 15.52 -8.99 -1.38
C VAL A 36 14.93 -10.10 -2.25
N PHE A 37 13.63 -10.03 -2.56
CA PHE A 37 12.96 -11.02 -3.39
C PHE A 37 13.54 -11.09 -4.81
N VAL A 38 13.82 -9.94 -5.43
CA VAL A 38 14.45 -9.88 -6.76
C VAL A 38 15.85 -10.49 -6.73
N VAL A 39 16.67 -10.16 -5.73
CA VAL A 39 18.01 -10.74 -5.58
C VAL A 39 17.95 -12.26 -5.44
N LEU A 40 16.98 -12.78 -4.68
CA LEU A 40 16.79 -14.22 -4.48
C LEU A 40 16.44 -14.92 -5.80
N ILE A 41 15.57 -14.35 -6.62
CA ILE A 41 15.23 -14.89 -7.94
C ILE A 41 16.47 -14.96 -8.84
N VAL A 42 17.26 -13.89 -8.88
CA VAL A 42 18.48 -13.85 -9.70
C VAL A 42 19.49 -14.90 -9.22
N ALA A 43 19.70 -14.99 -7.91
CA ALA A 43 20.58 -16.00 -7.31
C ALA A 43 20.10 -17.42 -7.62
N PHE A 44 18.78 -17.67 -7.53
CA PHE A 44 18.18 -18.96 -7.88
C PHE A 44 18.36 -19.32 -9.35
N ARG A 45 18.22 -18.34 -10.26
CA ARG A 45 18.44 -18.54 -11.69
C ARG A 45 19.90 -18.91 -11.97
N ILE A 46 20.85 -18.17 -11.40
CA ILE A 46 22.29 -18.46 -11.55
C ILE A 46 22.62 -19.83 -10.96
N PHE A 47 22.06 -20.15 -9.80
CA PHE A 47 22.22 -21.46 -9.19
C PHE A 47 21.70 -22.56 -10.13
N LEU A 48 20.51 -22.43 -10.71
CA LEU A 48 20.00 -23.42 -11.65
C LEU A 48 20.92 -23.62 -12.85
N GLU A 49 21.38 -22.53 -13.46
CA GLU A 49 22.27 -22.58 -14.63
C GLU A 49 23.66 -23.17 -14.31
N PHE A 50 24.13 -23.03 -13.08
CA PHE A 50 25.41 -23.59 -12.67
C PHE A 50 25.33 -25.09 -12.30
N PHE A 51 24.18 -25.53 -11.79
CA PHE A 51 23.98 -26.90 -11.30
C PHE A 51 23.27 -27.82 -12.30
N TYR A 52 22.59 -27.29 -13.31
CA TYR A 52 21.89 -28.02 -14.36
C TYR A 52 22.20 -27.46 -15.75
#